data_AF-C9ACK1-F1
#
_entry.id   AF-C9ACK1-F1
#
_cell.length_a   1.000
_cell.length_b   1.000
_cell.length_c   1.000
_cell.angle_alpha   90.00
_cell.angle_beta   90.00
_cell.angle_gamma   90.00
#
_symmetry.space_group_name_H-M   'P 1'
#
loop_
_entity.id
_entity.type
_entity.pdbx_description
1 polymer ?
#
loop_
_entity_poly.entity_id
_entity_poly.type
_entity_poly.pdbx_seq_one_letter_code
_entity_poly.pdbx_strand_id
1 'polypeptide(L)'
;MVRINKASSKPYYEQLVLSIKEDILNGVLTAGDQVPSVREMAKHLLMNPNTVSKAYKVLENEQVLVTIKGKGTFVKVTEDLPRDEIRILQVKERLKELVIEARHLQISMRELSDWMNGFEQELGGDPQ
;
A
#
# COMPACT_ATOMS: atom_id res chain seq x y z
N MET A 1 -7.94 -3.51 -8.79
CA MET A 1 -9.27 -3.30 -8.18
C MET A 1 -9.18 -3.71 -6.72
N VAL A 2 -9.33 -2.76 -5.81
CA VAL A 2 -9.15 -2.89 -4.36
C VAL A 2 -9.78 -4.15 -3.75
N ARG A 3 -9.01 -4.90 -2.95
CA ARG A 3 -9.42 -6.14 -2.28
C ARG A 3 -9.20 -6.05 -0.77
N ILE A 4 -10.18 -6.52 0.01
CA ILE A 4 -10.13 -6.54 1.48
C ILE A 4 -10.40 -7.98 1.96
N ASN A 5 -9.52 -8.50 2.81
CA ASN A 5 -9.65 -9.81 3.43
C ASN A 5 -10.24 -9.69 4.86
N LYS A 6 -11.48 -10.14 5.02
CA LYS A 6 -12.20 -10.12 6.31
C LYS A 6 -11.74 -11.14 7.33
N ALA A 7 -11.00 -12.17 6.90
CA ALA A 7 -10.42 -13.18 7.78
C ALA A 7 -9.01 -12.83 8.29
N SER A 8 -8.41 -11.77 7.75
CA SER A 8 -7.10 -11.31 8.18
C SER A 8 -7.16 -10.62 9.54
N SER A 9 -6.15 -10.83 10.38
CA SER A 9 -5.94 -10.09 11.63
C SER A 9 -5.56 -8.63 11.41
N LYS A 10 -5.21 -8.25 10.17
CA LYS A 10 -4.78 -6.90 9.82
C LYS A 10 -5.98 -5.92 9.81
N PRO A 11 -5.86 -4.73 10.42
CA PRO A 11 -6.93 -3.74 10.39
C PRO A 11 -7.34 -3.34 8.96
N TYR A 12 -8.64 -3.19 8.72
CA TYR A 12 -9.17 -2.89 7.38
C TYR A 12 -8.61 -1.63 6.71
N TYR A 13 -8.29 -0.58 7.49
CA TYR A 13 -7.68 0.62 6.91
C TYR A 13 -6.30 0.32 6.33
N GLU A 14 -5.51 -0.55 6.96
CA GLU A 14 -4.17 -0.91 6.46
C GLU A 14 -4.25 -1.85 5.27
N GLN A 15 -5.29 -2.69 5.20
CA GLN A 15 -5.57 -3.50 4.01
C GLN A 15 -5.93 -2.60 2.82
N LEU A 16 -6.78 -1.58 3.04
CA LEU A 16 -7.14 -0.62 2.00
C LEU A 16 -5.94 0.21 1.53
N VAL A 17 -5.08 0.66 2.45
CA VAL A 17 -3.82 1.34 2.12
C VAL A 17 -2.95 0.47 1.21
N LEU A 18 -2.77 -0.80 1.58
CA LEU A 18 -1.96 -1.73 0.80
C LEU A 18 -2.56 -1.95 -0.58
N SER A 19 -3.86 -2.24 -0.64
CA SER A 19 -4.51 -2.58 -1.91
C SER A 19 -4.56 -1.42 -2.90
N ILE A 20 -4.67 -0.16 -2.44
CA ILE A 20 -4.54 1.00 -3.33
C ILE A 20 -3.11 1.11 -3.89
N LYS A 21 -2.08 0.83 -3.09
CA LYS A 21 -0.69 0.83 -3.57
C LYS A 21 -0.43 -0.30 -4.55
N GLU A 22 -0.99 -1.48 -4.31
CA GLU A 22 -0.93 -2.60 -5.25
C GLU A 22 -1.59 -2.23 -6.58
N ASP A 23 -2.76 -1.59 -6.55
CA ASP A 23 -3.44 -1.11 -7.76
C ASP A 23 -2.56 -0.09 -8.52
N ILE A 24 -1.80 0.76 -7.82
CA ILE A 24 -0.86 1.70 -8.45
C ILE A 24 0.35 0.97 -9.05
N LEU A 25 0.95 0.04 -8.31
CA LEU A 25 2.11 -0.75 -8.78
C LEU A 25 1.77 -1.56 -10.03
N ASN A 26 0.56 -2.13 -10.08
CA ASN A 26 0.07 -2.89 -11.23
C ASN A 26 -0.45 -2.02 -12.39
N GLY A 27 -0.34 -0.69 -12.30
CA GLY A 27 -0.85 0.23 -13.33
C GLY A 27 -2.37 0.27 -13.48
N VAL A 28 -3.12 -0.32 -12.53
CA VAL A 28 -4.60 -0.22 -12.49
C VAL A 28 -5.03 1.19 -12.14
N LEU A 29 -4.26 1.85 -11.28
CA LEU A 29 -4.38 3.27 -10.97
C LEU A 29 -3.09 3.96 -11.38
N THR A 30 -3.19 5.00 -12.20
CA THR A 30 -2.06 5.77 -12.69
C THR A 30 -2.05 7.17 -12.10
N ALA A 31 -0.91 7.85 -12.19
CA ALA A 31 -0.79 9.20 -11.66
C ALA A 31 -1.83 10.14 -12.28
N GLY A 32 -2.53 10.89 -11.42
CA GLY A 32 -3.63 11.77 -11.83
C GLY A 32 -5.01 11.11 -11.87
N ASP A 33 -5.11 9.78 -11.74
CA ASP A 33 -6.42 9.12 -11.67
C ASP A 33 -7.19 9.53 -10.41
N GLN A 34 -8.49 9.76 -10.58
CA GLN A 34 -9.38 10.06 -9.48
C GLN A 34 -9.77 8.78 -8.75
N VAL A 35 -9.49 8.70 -7.45
CA VAL A 35 -10.02 7.61 -6.61
C VAL A 35 -11.44 7.94 -6.14
N PRO A 36 -12.28 6.92 -5.88
CA PRO A 36 -13.61 7.14 -5.33
C PRO A 36 -13.56 7.98 -4.05
N SER A 37 -14.59 8.79 -3.80
CA SER A 37 -14.70 9.49 -2.52
C SER A 37 -14.77 8.51 -1.35
N VAL A 38 -14.48 9.00 -0.13
CA VAL A 38 -14.58 8.18 1.10
C VAL A 38 -15.94 7.47 1.20
N ARG A 39 -17.03 8.14 0.84
CA ARG A 39 -18.39 7.58 0.91
C ARG A 39 -18.63 6.52 -0.17
N GLU A 40 -18.17 6.76 -1.39
CA GLU A 40 -18.29 5.79 -2.49
C GLU A 40 -17.45 4.54 -2.23
N MET A 41 -16.19 4.71 -1.83
CA MET A 41 -15.30 3.61 -1.48
C MET A 41 -15.86 2.80 -0.30
N ALA A 42 -16.36 3.47 0.74
CA ALA A 42 -17.02 2.80 1.86
C ALA A 42 -18.24 1.98 1.42
N LYS A 43 -19.05 2.51 0.50
CA LYS A 43 -20.20 1.79 -0.07
C LYS A 43 -19.75 0.59 -0.91
N HIS A 44 -18.75 0.76 -1.78
CA HIS A 44 -18.25 -0.31 -2.65
C HIS A 44 -17.67 -1.48 -1.86
N LEU A 45 -16.94 -1.19 -0.78
CA LEU A 45 -16.28 -2.20 0.06
C LEU A 45 -17.13 -2.67 1.23
N LEU A 46 -18.33 -2.10 1.42
CA LEU A 46 -19.18 -2.30 2.60
C LEU A 46 -18.40 -2.07 3.91
N MET A 47 -17.63 -0.99 3.94
CA MET A 47 -16.75 -0.61 5.06
C MET A 47 -17.28 0.62 5.79
N ASN A 48 -16.85 0.80 7.04
CA ASN A 48 -17.13 2.02 7.79
C ASN A 48 -16.42 3.22 7.11
N PRO A 49 -17.13 4.32 6.80
CA PRO A 49 -16.53 5.52 6.20
C PRO A 49 -15.35 6.08 7.01
N ASN A 50 -15.35 5.95 8.33
CA ASN A 50 -14.23 6.39 9.18
C ASN A 50 -12.96 5.55 8.92
N THR A 51 -13.12 4.26 8.65
CA THR A 51 -12.00 3.37 8.30
C THR A 51 -11.40 3.75 6.95
N VAL A 52 -12.24 4.06 5.96
CA VAL A 52 -11.79 4.54 4.64
C VAL A 52 -11.11 5.90 4.76
N SER A 53 -11.70 6.82 5.51
CA SER A 53 -11.10 8.13 5.80
C SER A 53 -9.72 8.01 6.44
N LYS A 54 -9.56 7.08 7.40
CA LYS A 54 -8.26 6.79 8.02
C LYS A 54 -7.25 6.28 6.98
N ALA A 55 -7.66 5.37 6.09
CA ALA A 55 -6.79 4.86 5.03
C ALA A 55 -6.35 5.98 4.05
N TYR A 56 -7.27 6.83 3.63
CA TYR A 56 -6.98 7.94 2.71
C TYR A 56 -6.02 8.95 3.35
N LYS A 57 -6.24 9.29 4.62
CA LYS A 57 -5.33 10.17 5.36
C LYS A 57 -3.92 9.59 5.48
N VAL A 58 -3.79 8.27 5.68
CA VAL A 58 -2.49 7.60 5.66
C VAL A 58 -1.86 7.75 4.28
N LEU A 59 -2.57 7.44 3.19
CA LEU A 59 -2.06 7.56 1.83
C LEU A 59 -1.69 9.01 1.44
N GLU A 60 -2.41 10.02 1.94
CA GLU A 60 -2.07 11.43 1.75
C GLU A 60 -0.80 11.84 2.49
N ASN A 61 -0.67 11.44 3.76
CA ASN A 61 0.55 11.68 4.55
C ASN A 61 1.78 11.04 3.89
N GLU A 62 1.56 9.90 3.27
CA GLU A 62 2.55 9.13 2.53
C GLU A 62 2.78 9.63 1.09
N GLN A 63 2.11 10.72 0.70
CA GLN A 63 2.20 11.32 -0.62
C GLN A 63 1.81 10.38 -1.78
N VAL A 64 0.98 9.37 -1.52
CA VAL A 64 0.44 8.48 -2.54
C VAL A 64 -0.83 9.08 -3.16
N LEU A 65 -1.65 9.76 -2.33
CA LEU A 65 -2.85 10.46 -2.76
C LEU A 65 -2.75 11.96 -2.48
N VAL A 66 -3.55 12.74 -3.21
CA VAL A 66 -3.74 14.17 -2.98
C VAL A 66 -5.22 14.53 -3.09
N THR A 67 -5.79 15.16 -2.06
CA THR A 67 -7.14 15.72 -2.14
C THR A 67 -7.12 17.18 -2.59
N ILE A 68 -7.83 17.46 -3.68
CA ILE A 68 -8.09 18.80 -4.16
C ILE A 68 -9.50 19.20 -3.73
N LYS A 69 -9.60 20.20 -2.84
CA LYS A 69 -10.87 20.65 -2.27
C LYS A 69 -11.88 20.97 -3.38
N GLY A 70 -13.05 20.34 -3.31
CA GLY A 70 -14.13 20.52 -4.28
C GLY A 70 -13.96 19.76 -5.61
N LYS A 71 -12.82 19.09 -5.85
CA LYS A 71 -12.57 18.31 -7.07
C LYS A 71 -12.48 16.81 -6.83
N GLY A 72 -11.97 16.38 -5.68
CA GLY A 72 -11.84 14.96 -5.33
C GLY A 72 -10.46 14.60 -4.83
N THR A 73 -10.18 13.30 -4.75
CA THR A 73 -8.89 12.74 -4.35
C THR A 73 -8.27 12.02 -5.53
N PHE A 74 -6.99 12.23 -5.77
CA PHE A 74 -6.27 11.76 -6.96
C PHE A 74 -4.99 11.04 -6.57
N VAL A 75 -4.53 10.10 -7.41
CA VAL A 75 -3.20 9.49 -7.28
C VAL A 75 -2.15 10.54 -7.57
N LYS A 76 -1.18 10.69 -6.67
CA LYS A 76 -0.11 11.68 -6.82
C LYS A 76 0.91 11.20 -7.86
N VAL A 77 1.44 12.14 -8.64
CA VAL A 77 2.58 11.88 -9.54
C VAL A 77 3.83 11.65 -8.67
N THR A 78 4.46 10.49 -8.80
CA THR A 78 5.61 10.07 -7.98
C THR A 78 6.97 10.37 -8.62
N GLU A 79 7.01 10.68 -9.92
CA GLU A 79 8.23 10.84 -10.72
C GLU A 79 9.18 11.94 -10.20
N ASP A 80 8.64 12.96 -9.51
CA ASP A 80 9.40 14.12 -9.01
C ASP A 80 9.44 14.22 -7.47
N LEU A 81 9.01 13.20 -6.74
CA LEU A 81 9.01 13.26 -5.27
C LEU A 81 10.38 12.88 -4.71
N PRO A 82 10.92 13.66 -3.76
CA PRO A 82 12.15 13.27 -3.08
C PRO A 82 11.92 11.96 -2.33
N ARG A 83 12.95 11.11 -2.30
CA ARG A 83 12.92 9.87 -1.51
C ARG A 83 12.61 10.19 -0.05
N ASP A 84 11.61 9.51 0.50
CA ASP A 84 11.27 9.63 1.92
C ASP A 84 12.25 8.79 2.75
N GLU A 85 13.42 9.37 3.03
CA GLU A 85 14.51 8.70 3.74
C GLU A 85 14.11 8.21 5.14
N ILE A 86 13.22 8.95 5.84
CA ILE A 86 12.71 8.53 7.15
C ILE A 86 11.90 7.25 7.00
N ARG A 87 11.02 7.19 6.00
CA ARG A 87 10.20 6.02 5.75
C ARG A 87 11.01 4.83 5.25
N ILE A 88 12.05 5.07 4.45
CA ILE A 88 12.99 4.03 4.03
C ILE A 88 13.69 3.41 5.25
N LEU A 89 14.13 4.23 6.21
CA LEU A 89 14.71 3.73 7.46
C LEU A 89 13.70 2.89 8.27
N GLN A 90 12.43 3.31 8.34
CA GLN A 90 11.38 2.52 9.00
C GLN A 90 11.15 1.17 8.32
N VAL A 91 11.15 1.12 6.99
CA VAL A 91 11.04 -0.14 6.24
C VAL A 91 12.25 -1.03 6.51
N LYS A 92 13.45 -0.45 6.56
CA LYS A 92 14.69 -1.18 6.86
C LYS A 92 14.67 -1.82 8.25
N GLU A 93 14.24 -1.10 9.28
CA GLU A 93 14.15 -1.66 10.64
C GLU A 93 13.09 -2.76 10.73
N ARG A 94 11.91 -2.58 10.10
CA ARG A 94 10.90 -3.64 10.03
C ARG A 94 11.40 -4.89 9.30
N LEU A 95 12.17 -4.72 8.22
CA LEU A 95 12.79 -5.83 7.51
C LEU A 95 13.79 -6.57 8.41
N LYS A 96 14.58 -5.84 9.21
CA LYS A 96 15.51 -6.42 10.17
C LYS A 96 14.79 -7.26 11.23
N GLU A 97 13.68 -6.76 11.78
CA GLU A 97 12.84 -7.52 12.72
C GLU A 97 12.32 -8.83 12.09
N LEU A 98 11.80 -8.75 10.86
CA LEU A 98 11.31 -9.93 10.11
C LEU A 98 12.42 -10.93 9.82
N VAL A 99 13.62 -10.46 9.47
CA VAL A 99 14.78 -11.34 9.26
C VAL A 99 15.14 -12.06 10.55
N ILE A 100 15.17 -11.38 11.71
CA ILE A 100 15.45 -12.01 13.00
C ILE A 100 14.42 -13.12 13.31
N GLU A 101 13.14 -12.82 13.14
CA GLU A 101 12.05 -13.79 13.33
C GLU A 101 12.20 -15.01 12.40
N ALA A 102 12.44 -14.77 11.10
CA ALA A 102 12.63 -15.82 10.12
C ALA A 102 13.81 -16.75 10.48
N ARG A 103 14.92 -16.18 10.98
CA ARG A 103 16.08 -16.96 11.44
C ARG A 103 15.75 -17.82 12.66
N HIS A 104 14.93 -17.34 13.59
CA HIS A 104 14.47 -18.13 14.74
C HIS A 104 13.56 -19.30 14.31
N LEU A 105 12.81 -19.12 13.24
CA LEU A 105 11.96 -20.15 12.61
C LEU A 105 12.74 -21.06 11.65
N GLN A 106 14.07 -20.96 11.63
CA GLN A 106 14.98 -21.76 10.77
C GLN A 106 14.79 -21.53 9.26
N ILE A 107 14.17 -20.42 8.86
CA ILE A 107 14.03 -20.03 7.46
C ILE A 107 15.39 -19.57 6.94
N SER A 108 15.80 -20.12 5.80
CA SER A 108 17.08 -19.79 5.17
C SER A 108 17.03 -18.44 4.45
N MET A 109 18.18 -17.77 4.30
CA MET A 109 18.24 -16.55 3.49
C MET A 109 17.89 -16.81 2.02
N ARG A 110 18.14 -18.02 1.51
CA ARG A 110 17.71 -18.42 0.16
C ARG A 110 16.19 -18.43 0.07
N GLU A 111 15.52 -19.07 1.01
CA GLU A 111 14.05 -19.15 1.04
C GLU A 111 13.41 -17.77 1.17
N LEU A 112 13.97 -16.88 2.01
CA LEU A 112 13.53 -15.49 2.08
C LEU A 112 13.69 -14.76 0.73
N SER A 113 14.83 -14.93 0.06
CA SER A 113 15.05 -14.35 -1.28
C SER A 113 14.07 -14.89 -2.31
N ASP A 114 13.78 -16.19 -2.28
CA ASP A 114 12.83 -16.83 -3.18
C ASP A 114 11.41 -16.27 -2.97
N TRP A 115 11.00 -16.04 -1.71
CA TRP A 115 9.71 -15.39 -1.40
C TRP A 115 9.67 -13.94 -1.87
N MET A 116 10.75 -13.17 -1.66
CA MET A 116 10.81 -11.77 -2.13
C MET A 116 10.64 -11.68 -3.65
N ASN A 117 11.35 -12.53 -4.39
CA ASN A 117 11.24 -12.60 -5.85
C ASN A 117 9.84 -13.05 -6.28
N GLY A 118 9.24 -14.02 -5.57
CA GLY A 118 7.87 -14.46 -5.83
C GLY A 118 6.84 -13.34 -5.62
N PHE A 119 6.96 -12.59 -4.52
CA PHE A 119 6.06 -11.47 -4.25
C PHE A 119 6.21 -10.34 -5.27
N GLU A 120 7.42 -10.05 -5.74
CA GLU A 120 7.64 -9.04 -6.78
C GLU A 120 6.91 -9.41 -8.09
N GLN A 121 6.93 -10.68 -8.48
CA GLN A 121 6.19 -11.17 -9.65
C GLN A 121 4.67 -11.15 -9.45
N GLU A 122 4.18 -11.52 -8.26
CA GLU A 122 2.74 -11.47 -7.93
C GLU A 122 2.19 -10.03 -7.90
N LEU A 123 3.02 -9.08 -7.51
CA LEU A 123 2.67 -7.66 -7.40
C LEU A 123 2.84 -6.88 -8.73
N GLY A 124 3.13 -7.58 -9.83
CA GLY A 124 3.18 -7.01 -11.18
C GLY A 124 4.46 -6.26 -11.52
N GLY A 125 5.60 -6.64 -10.93
CA GLY A 125 6.87 -6.02 -11.23
C GLY A 125 7.28 -6.19 -12.69
N ASP A 126 7.28 -5.10 -13.45
CA ASP A 126 8.38 -4.80 -14.36
C ASP A 126 9.11 -3.58 -13.80
N PRO A 127 10.32 -3.72 -13.24
CA PRO A 127 11.14 -2.60 -12.86
C PRO A 127 11.80 -2.05 -14.13
N GLN A 128 11.45 -0.81 -14.52
CA GLN A 128 12.38 0.00 -15.32
C GLN A 128 13.65 0.30 -14.52
#